data_AF-A0AAU9U9L2-F1
#
_entry.id   AF-A0AAU9U9L2-F1
#
_cell.length_a   1.000
_cell.length_b   1.000
_cell.length_c   1.000
_cell.angle_alpha   90.00
_cell.angle_beta   90.00
_cell.angle_gamma   90.00
#
_symmetry.space_group_name_H-M   'P 1'
#
loop_
_entity.id
_entity.type
_entity.pdbx_description
1 polymer ?
#
loop_
_entity_poly.entity_id
_entity_poly.type
_entity_poly.pdbx_seq_one_letter_code
_entity_poly.pdbx_strand_id
1 'polypeptide(L)'
;MADMRSSMDFMNSKLESLLKEHEETKKEMVELQKENSVLKSNVKDLNARVNALEQSARSTNVEIQCVPERRSENLVQIVTQLGAVVGCTVKQEQIVPCTRIAKIKPNSSRPKSVVVQFANKRIRDEFLAVSINFNREKIKEEKLNSSYLGFNGEKSPIFVVDHLSPTNKALHAAARSTAKEKGYKHVWVRNGRIFMRKTDGSDYILVHDLESLNNLKK
;
A
#
# COMPACT_ATOMS: atom_id res chain seq x y z
N MET A 1 -12.10 3.85 75.58
CA MET A 1 -13.40 3.42 75.02
C MET A 1 -14.01 4.50 74.11
N ALA A 2 -14.30 5.72 74.60
CA ALA A 2 -14.86 6.80 73.77
C ALA A 2 -13.93 7.25 72.61
N ASP A 3 -12.64 7.39 72.89
CA ASP A 3 -11.64 7.85 71.91
C ASP A 3 -11.41 6.83 70.77
N MET A 4 -11.44 5.54 71.11
CA MET A 4 -11.37 4.44 70.15
C MET A 4 -12.60 4.38 69.24
N ARG A 5 -13.78 4.71 69.79
CA ARG A 5 -15.04 4.75 69.04
C ARG A 5 -15.04 5.91 68.03
N SER A 6 -14.61 7.09 68.46
CA SER A 6 -14.43 8.26 67.59
C SER A 6 -13.45 7.97 66.43
N SER A 7 -12.33 7.32 66.71
CA SER A 7 -11.36 6.90 65.69
C SER A 7 -11.95 5.88 64.70
N MET A 8 -12.71 4.90 65.19
CA MET A 8 -13.44 3.94 64.34
C MET A 8 -14.48 4.62 63.45
N ASP A 9 -15.26 5.56 63.99
CA ASP A 9 -16.28 6.29 63.24
C ASP A 9 -15.63 7.16 62.14
N PHE A 10 -14.51 7.82 62.47
CA PHE A 10 -13.72 8.57 61.48
C PHE A 10 -13.16 7.66 60.37
N MET A 11 -12.56 6.53 60.73
CA MET A 11 -12.05 5.56 59.75
C MET A 11 -13.16 5.01 58.85
N ASN A 12 -14.31 4.65 59.42
CA ASN A 12 -15.48 4.19 58.65
C ASN A 12 -15.94 5.25 57.65
N SER A 13 -16.06 6.51 58.08
CA SER A 13 -16.45 7.60 57.18
C SER A 13 -15.47 7.78 56.01
N LYS A 14 -14.16 7.63 56.27
CA LYS A 14 -13.15 7.73 55.21
C LYS A 14 -13.20 6.53 54.27
N LEU A 15 -13.48 5.34 54.80
CA LEU A 15 -13.61 4.11 54.03
C LEU A 15 -14.85 4.16 53.13
N GLU A 16 -15.98 4.69 53.61
CA GLU A 16 -17.17 4.96 52.81
C GLU A 16 -16.91 5.97 51.69
N SER A 17 -16.19 7.07 51.98
CA SER A 17 -15.77 8.04 50.96
C SER A 17 -14.90 7.39 49.88
N LEU A 18 -13.92 6.57 50.28
CA LEU A 18 -13.04 5.87 49.34
C LEU A 18 -13.79 4.85 48.49
N LEU A 19 -14.75 4.11 49.07
CA LEU A 19 -15.60 3.18 48.32
C LEU A 19 -16.43 3.91 47.27
N LYS A 20 -16.97 5.08 47.62
CA LYS A 20 -17.73 5.93 46.68
C LYS A 20 -16.85 6.42 45.54
N GLU A 21 -15.68 6.99 45.83
CA GLU A 21 -14.70 7.45 44.83
C GLU A 21 -14.23 6.30 43.93
N HIS A 22 -13.99 5.11 44.50
CA HIS A 22 -13.60 3.92 43.75
C HIS A 22 -14.70 3.47 42.79
N GLU A 23 -15.96 3.47 43.22
CA GLU A 23 -17.09 3.11 42.36
C GLU A 23 -17.31 4.14 41.23
N GLU A 24 -17.14 5.43 41.51
CA GLU A 24 -17.17 6.50 40.50
C GLU A 24 -16.03 6.34 39.48
N THR A 25 -14.80 6.15 39.95
CA THR A 25 -13.63 5.92 39.08
C THR A 25 -13.80 4.67 38.22
N LYS A 26 -14.35 3.60 38.78
CA LYS A 26 -14.61 2.36 38.04
C LYS A 26 -15.64 2.57 36.93
N LYS A 27 -16.69 3.37 37.18
CA LYS A 27 -17.68 3.73 36.16
C LYS A 27 -17.04 4.53 35.03
N GLU A 28 -16.23 5.54 35.37
CA GLU A 28 -15.50 6.34 34.37
C GLU A 28 -14.55 5.47 33.55
N MET A 29 -13.82 4.55 34.18
CA MET A 29 -12.91 3.63 33.50
C MET A 29 -13.65 2.77 32.46
N VAL A 30 -14.84 2.26 32.80
CA VAL A 30 -15.65 1.45 31.88
C VAL A 30 -16.15 2.29 30.70
N GLU A 31 -16.62 3.52 30.93
CA GLU A 31 -17.07 4.38 29.84
C GLU A 31 -15.90 4.79 28.93
N LEU A 32 -14.74 5.13 29.50
CA LEU A 32 -13.52 5.43 28.74
C LEU A 32 -13.06 4.23 27.89
N GLN A 33 -13.14 3.01 28.41
CA GLN A 33 -12.81 1.81 27.63
C GLN A 33 -13.77 1.61 26.46
N LYS A 34 -15.05 1.86 26.67
CA LYS A 34 -16.09 1.77 25.64
C LYS A 34 -15.89 2.84 24.57
N GLU A 35 -15.67 4.10 24.95
CA GLU A 35 -15.36 5.18 24.03
C GLU A 35 -14.10 4.91 23.22
N ASN A 36 -13.04 4.41 23.85
CA ASN A 36 -11.79 4.04 23.18
C ASN A 36 -12.00 2.94 22.13
N SER A 37 -12.83 1.94 22.44
CA SER A 37 -13.21 0.89 21.49
C SER A 37 -13.93 1.46 20.26
N VAL A 38 -14.90 2.36 20.48
CA VAL A 38 -15.64 3.05 19.41
C VAL A 38 -14.69 3.93 18.58
N LEU A 39 -13.82 4.71 19.21
CA LEU A 39 -12.85 5.57 18.54
C LEU A 39 -11.87 4.75 17.68
N LYS A 40 -11.34 3.63 18.19
CA LYS A 40 -10.49 2.72 17.40
C LYS A 40 -11.21 2.18 16.17
N SER A 41 -12.48 1.80 16.32
CA SER A 41 -13.31 1.34 15.20
C SER A 41 -13.50 2.44 14.15
N ASN A 42 -13.84 3.65 14.58
CA ASN A 42 -14.02 4.81 13.69
C ASN A 42 -12.73 5.18 12.95
N VAL A 43 -11.58 5.15 13.65
CA VAL A 43 -10.26 5.39 13.04
C VAL A 43 -9.94 4.31 11.99
N LYS A 44 -10.27 3.03 12.25
CA LYS A 44 -10.10 1.94 11.27
C LYS A 44 -10.94 2.20 10.01
N ASP A 45 -12.22 2.54 10.17
CA ASP A 45 -13.12 2.85 9.05
C ASP A 45 -12.65 4.08 8.24
N LEU A 46 -12.34 5.18 8.91
CA LEU A 46 -11.87 6.40 8.26
C LEU A 46 -10.57 6.16 7.49
N ASN A 47 -9.61 5.44 8.06
CA ASN A 47 -8.39 5.08 7.35
C ASN A 47 -8.66 4.22 6.11
N ALA A 48 -9.60 3.27 6.19
CA ALA A 48 -10.00 2.46 5.05
C ALA A 48 -10.62 3.31 3.93
N ARG A 49 -11.49 4.27 4.29
CA ARG A 49 -12.13 5.20 3.35
C ARG A 49 -11.11 6.15 2.71
N VAL A 50 -10.18 6.70 3.49
CA VAL A 50 -9.08 7.54 2.98
C VAL A 50 -8.23 6.75 1.99
N ASN A 51 -7.82 5.52 2.35
CA ASN A 51 -7.06 4.66 1.44
C ASN A 51 -7.82 4.37 0.13
N ALA A 52 -9.13 4.12 0.20
CA ALA A 52 -9.96 3.90 -0.98
C ALA A 52 -10.00 5.14 -1.90
N LEU A 53 -10.13 6.34 -1.32
CA LEU A 53 -10.09 7.61 -2.06
C LEU A 53 -8.71 7.84 -2.69
N GLU A 54 -7.63 7.63 -1.93
CA GLU A 54 -6.26 7.74 -2.42
C GLU A 54 -5.98 6.78 -3.58
N GLN A 55 -6.44 5.53 -3.49
CA GLN A 55 -6.27 4.55 -4.55
C GLN A 55 -7.13 4.89 -5.78
N SER A 56 -8.33 5.41 -5.57
CA SER A 56 -9.22 5.89 -6.63
C SER A 56 -8.61 7.06 -7.41
N ALA A 57 -8.01 8.02 -6.71
CA ALA A 57 -7.29 9.14 -7.33
C ALA A 57 -6.10 8.71 -8.19
N ARG A 58 -5.59 7.48 -8.00
CA ARG A 58 -4.50 6.87 -8.77
C ARG A 58 -5.00 5.87 -9.83
N SER A 59 -6.31 5.75 -10.03
CA SER A 59 -6.91 4.72 -10.91
C SER A 59 -6.53 4.85 -12.40
N THR A 60 -6.05 6.02 -12.81
CA THR A 60 -5.53 6.34 -14.14
C THR A 60 -4.00 6.42 -14.19
N ASN A 61 -3.32 6.03 -13.11
CA ASN A 61 -1.88 6.20 -12.99
C ASN A 61 -1.13 4.87 -13.14
N VAL A 62 0.07 4.96 -13.67
CA VAL A 62 1.06 3.88 -13.73
C VAL A 62 2.36 4.37 -13.10
N GLU A 63 3.01 3.49 -12.34
CA GLU A 63 4.35 3.71 -11.83
C GLU A 63 5.34 2.91 -12.68
N ILE A 64 6.32 3.59 -13.26
CA ILE A 64 7.41 3.01 -14.03
C ILE A 64 8.67 3.09 -13.17
N GLN A 65 9.17 1.94 -12.75
CA GLN A 65 10.27 1.82 -11.81
C GLN A 65 11.58 1.52 -12.54
N CYS A 66 12.68 1.93 -11.91
CA CYS A 66 14.05 1.64 -12.35
C CYS A 66 14.44 2.24 -13.71
N VAL A 67 13.72 3.26 -14.20
CA VAL A 67 14.16 4.05 -15.36
C VAL A 67 15.39 4.87 -14.95
N PRO A 68 16.56 4.71 -15.60
CA PRO A 68 17.75 5.50 -15.27
C PRO A 68 17.50 7.01 -15.36
N GLU A 69 18.16 7.80 -14.52
CA GLU A 69 17.98 9.26 -14.44
C GLU A 69 18.95 9.99 -15.39
N ARG A 70 18.47 11.05 -16.07
CA ARG A 70 19.29 11.97 -16.88
C ARG A 70 18.94 13.41 -16.52
N ARG A 71 19.93 14.32 -16.58
CA ARG A 71 19.75 15.74 -16.21
C ARG A 71 18.67 16.46 -17.03
N SER A 72 18.55 16.13 -18.30
CA SER A 72 17.59 16.74 -19.24
C SER A 72 16.73 15.67 -19.90
N GLU A 73 16.00 14.92 -19.08
CA GLU A 73 15.10 13.88 -19.58
C GLU A 73 13.73 14.45 -19.97
N ASN A 74 13.15 13.87 -21.03
CA ASN A 74 11.77 14.09 -21.40
C ASN A 74 10.96 12.85 -20.99
N LEU A 75 10.28 12.92 -19.84
CA LEU A 75 9.52 11.78 -19.30
C LEU A 75 8.35 11.38 -20.21
N VAL A 76 7.71 12.34 -20.86
CA VAL A 76 6.64 12.09 -21.84
C VAL A 76 7.19 11.24 -22.98
N GLN A 77 8.34 11.62 -23.55
CA GLN A 77 9.00 10.88 -24.61
C GLN A 77 9.40 9.46 -24.18
N ILE A 78 9.89 9.31 -22.93
CA ILE A 78 10.22 7.99 -22.36
C ILE A 78 8.96 7.11 -22.30
N VAL A 79 7.82 7.65 -21.84
CA VAL A 79 6.56 6.91 -21.77
C VAL A 79 6.05 6.55 -23.16
N THR A 80 6.08 7.47 -24.12
CA THR A 80 5.63 7.19 -25.50
C THR A 80 6.53 6.16 -26.19
N GLN A 81 7.84 6.23 -25.98
CA GLN A 81 8.80 5.24 -26.50
C GLN A 81 8.58 3.87 -25.85
N LEU A 82 8.37 3.83 -24.52
CA LEU A 82 8.03 2.59 -23.83
C LEU A 82 6.76 1.98 -24.40
N GLY A 83 5.73 2.80 -24.60
CA GLY A 83 4.48 2.40 -25.26
C GLY A 83 4.72 1.74 -26.61
N ALA A 84 5.49 2.39 -27.50
CA ALA A 84 5.83 1.84 -28.80
C ALA A 84 6.56 0.50 -28.71
N VAL A 85 7.49 0.35 -27.77
CA VAL A 85 8.24 -0.90 -27.53
C VAL A 85 7.31 -2.05 -27.12
N VAL A 86 6.34 -1.78 -26.24
CA VAL A 86 5.39 -2.79 -25.75
C VAL A 86 4.17 -2.96 -26.66
N GLY A 87 4.08 -2.22 -27.76
CA GLY A 87 2.97 -2.30 -28.72
C GLY A 87 1.71 -1.51 -28.34
N CYS A 88 1.81 -0.51 -27.46
CA CYS A 88 0.73 0.42 -27.13
C CYS A 88 1.09 1.85 -27.56
N THR A 89 0.42 2.36 -28.60
CA THR A 89 0.66 3.72 -29.09
C THR A 89 -0.01 4.74 -28.16
N VAL A 90 0.79 5.33 -27.27
CA VAL A 90 0.35 6.43 -26.40
C VAL A 90 0.65 7.76 -27.08
N LYS A 91 -0.38 8.59 -27.27
CA LYS A 91 -0.21 9.96 -27.76
C LYS A 91 0.12 10.91 -26.62
N GLN A 92 0.85 11.97 -26.91
CA GLN A 92 1.26 12.94 -25.89
C GLN A 92 0.07 13.60 -25.18
N GLU A 93 -1.03 13.86 -25.90
CA GLU A 93 -2.25 14.48 -25.34
C GLU A 93 -2.98 13.55 -24.36
N GLN A 94 -2.66 12.25 -24.38
CA GLN A 94 -3.21 11.26 -23.46
C GLN A 94 -2.43 11.18 -22.14
N ILE A 95 -1.30 11.88 -22.04
CA ILE A 95 -0.49 11.98 -20.84
C ILE A 95 -0.83 13.30 -20.13
N VAL A 96 -1.26 13.21 -18.87
CA VAL A 96 -1.67 14.35 -18.06
C VAL A 96 -0.46 14.83 -17.22
N PRO A 97 -0.28 14.56 -15.90
CA PRO A 97 1.05 14.69 -15.32
C PRO A 97 1.94 13.46 -15.58
N CYS A 98 3.21 13.71 -15.87
CA CYS A 98 4.27 12.70 -15.88
C CYS A 98 5.49 13.24 -15.12
N THR A 99 5.79 12.67 -13.96
CA THR A 99 6.80 13.21 -13.03
C THR A 99 7.58 12.10 -12.35
N ARG A 100 8.80 12.41 -11.90
CA ARG A 100 9.51 11.54 -10.95
C ARG A 100 8.99 11.74 -9.55
N ILE A 101 8.82 10.65 -8.81
CA ILE A 101 8.41 10.67 -7.40
C ILE A 101 9.61 10.46 -6.47
N ALA A 102 9.52 11.04 -5.26
CA ALA A 102 10.54 10.88 -4.24
C ALA A 102 10.70 9.41 -3.83
N LYS A 103 11.92 9.02 -3.48
CA LYS A 103 12.21 7.69 -2.95
C LYS A 103 11.63 7.58 -1.55
N ILE A 104 10.98 6.46 -1.24
CA ILE A 104 10.54 6.14 0.13
C ILE A 104 11.76 6.03 1.06
N LYS A 105 12.86 5.45 0.56
CA LYS A 105 14.15 5.38 1.25
C LYS A 105 15.13 6.33 0.53
N PRO A 106 15.44 7.52 1.10
CA PRO A 106 16.29 8.52 0.44
C PRO A 106 17.65 7.96 0.01
N ASN A 107 18.24 7.08 0.83
CA ASN A 107 19.56 6.49 0.61
C ASN A 107 19.56 5.30 -0.38
N SER A 108 18.43 4.98 -1.02
CA SER A 108 18.39 3.87 -1.98
C SER A 108 19.14 4.22 -3.26
N SER A 109 19.98 3.30 -3.73
CA SER A 109 20.65 3.40 -5.04
C SER A 109 19.70 3.27 -6.23
N ARG A 110 18.46 2.78 -6.03
CA ARG A 110 17.47 2.69 -7.11
C ARG A 110 17.09 4.08 -7.62
N PRO A 111 16.93 4.27 -8.94
CA PRO A 111 16.38 5.50 -9.50
C PRO A 111 15.01 5.88 -8.92
N LYS A 112 14.69 7.17 -8.89
CA LYS A 112 13.34 7.66 -8.59
C LYS A 112 12.35 7.08 -9.62
N SER A 113 11.21 6.53 -9.18
CA SER A 113 10.20 6.04 -10.13
C SER A 113 9.57 7.21 -10.91
N VAL A 114 9.14 6.94 -12.13
CA VAL A 114 8.30 7.84 -12.92
C VAL A 114 6.84 7.46 -12.67
N VAL A 115 5.99 8.43 -12.33
CA VAL A 115 4.54 8.24 -12.31
C VAL A 115 3.95 8.99 -13.48
N VAL A 116 3.15 8.29 -14.27
CA VAL A 116 2.37 8.86 -15.37
C VAL A 116 0.89 8.71 -15.07
N GLN A 117 0.13 9.78 -15.22
CA GLN A 117 -1.32 9.76 -15.23
C GLN A 117 -1.82 9.85 -16.68
N PHE A 118 -2.64 8.90 -17.07
CA PHE A 118 -3.29 8.91 -18.38
C PHE A 118 -4.62 9.64 -18.33
N ALA A 119 -5.07 10.13 -19.49
CA ALA A 119 -6.34 10.84 -19.65
C ALA A 119 -7.56 10.00 -19.24
N ASN A 120 -7.46 8.67 -19.34
CA ASN A 120 -8.52 7.76 -18.89
C ASN A 120 -7.96 6.39 -18.50
N LYS A 121 -8.81 5.63 -17.81
CA LYS A 121 -8.47 4.30 -17.29
C LYS A 121 -8.25 3.25 -18.39
N ARG A 122 -8.89 3.40 -19.57
CA ARG A 122 -8.75 2.43 -20.68
C ARG A 122 -7.31 2.41 -21.18
N ILE A 123 -6.72 3.57 -21.45
CA ILE A 123 -5.33 3.70 -21.91
C ILE A 123 -4.37 3.14 -20.85
N ARG A 124 -4.62 3.48 -19.58
CA ARG A 124 -3.87 2.97 -18.44
C ARG A 124 -3.88 1.44 -18.40
N ASP A 125 -5.06 0.84 -18.45
CA ASP A 125 -5.26 -0.61 -18.35
C ASP A 125 -4.62 -1.34 -19.55
N GLU A 126 -4.74 -0.78 -20.76
CA GLU A 126 -4.10 -1.29 -21.98
C GLU A 126 -2.57 -1.26 -21.85
N PHE A 127 -2.00 -0.11 -21.47
CA PHE A 127 -0.55 0.06 -21.30
C PHE A 127 0.04 -0.94 -20.29
N LEU A 128 -0.64 -1.16 -19.17
CA LEU A 128 -0.24 -2.18 -18.18
C LEU A 128 -0.34 -3.60 -18.76
N ALA A 129 -1.45 -3.93 -19.42
CA ALA A 129 -1.69 -5.26 -19.95
C ALA A 129 -0.64 -5.64 -21.02
N VAL A 130 -0.36 -4.74 -21.97
CA VAL A 130 0.63 -5.02 -23.00
C VAL A 130 2.05 -5.10 -22.43
N SER A 131 2.38 -4.29 -21.42
CA SER A 131 3.68 -4.36 -20.73
C SER A 131 3.89 -5.70 -20.01
N ILE A 132 2.82 -6.25 -19.43
CA ILE A 132 2.84 -7.58 -18.81
C ILE A 132 3.00 -8.66 -19.87
N ASN A 133 2.24 -8.59 -20.96
CA ASN A 133 2.30 -9.58 -22.04
C ASN A 133 3.67 -9.59 -22.73
N PHE A 134 4.23 -8.40 -23.03
CA PHE A 134 5.59 -8.25 -23.54
C PHE A 134 6.60 -9.03 -22.69
N ASN A 135 6.53 -8.89 -21.36
CA ASN A 135 7.44 -9.60 -20.45
C ASN A 135 7.17 -11.11 -20.34
N ARG A 136 5.96 -11.59 -20.64
CA ARG A 136 5.63 -13.03 -20.64
C ARG A 136 6.19 -13.75 -21.87
N GLU A 137 6.29 -13.05 -22.99
CA GLU A 137 6.78 -13.59 -24.26
C GLU A 137 8.32 -13.54 -24.37
N LYS A 138 8.99 -12.81 -23.47
CA LYS A 138 10.45 -12.62 -23.50
C LYS A 138 11.17 -13.47 -22.45
N ILE A 139 12.36 -13.94 -22.83
CA ILE A 139 13.35 -14.45 -21.89
C ILE A 139 13.80 -13.33 -20.94
N LYS A 140 14.37 -13.71 -19.79
CA LYS A 140 14.65 -12.79 -18.67
C LYS A 140 15.49 -11.57 -19.07
N GLU A 141 16.48 -11.76 -19.93
CA GLU A 141 17.44 -10.75 -20.39
C GLU A 141 16.82 -9.77 -21.40
N GLU A 142 15.74 -10.18 -22.06
CA GLU A 142 15.04 -9.41 -23.09
C GLU A 142 13.67 -8.88 -22.63
N LYS A 143 13.32 -9.12 -21.35
CA LYS A 143 12.23 -8.39 -20.69
C LYS A 143 12.49 -6.89 -20.74
N LEU A 144 11.44 -6.11 -20.53
CA LEU A 144 11.50 -4.66 -20.60
C LEU A 144 12.67 -4.11 -19.75
N ASN A 145 13.56 -3.39 -20.42
CA ASN A 145 14.82 -2.94 -19.87
C ASN A 145 15.27 -1.64 -20.53
N SER A 146 16.30 -1.03 -19.98
CA SER A 146 16.78 0.29 -20.36
C SER A 146 17.29 0.41 -21.80
N SER A 147 17.76 -0.66 -22.45
CA SER A 147 18.25 -0.57 -23.83
C SER A 147 17.12 -0.24 -24.82
N TYR A 148 15.91 -0.70 -24.58
CA TYR A 148 14.73 -0.39 -25.40
C TYR A 148 14.37 1.11 -25.40
N LEU A 149 14.78 1.83 -24.35
CA LEU A 149 14.53 3.26 -24.19
C LEU A 149 15.75 4.13 -24.56
N GLY A 150 16.71 3.56 -25.29
CA GLY A 150 17.90 4.27 -25.75
C GLY A 150 18.86 4.64 -24.62
N PHE A 151 18.89 3.87 -23.53
CA PHE A 151 19.95 3.99 -22.53
C PHE A 151 21.15 3.13 -22.90
N ASN A 152 22.30 3.79 -23.02
CA ASN A 152 23.59 3.16 -23.26
C ASN A 152 24.12 2.51 -21.97
N GLY A 153 24.91 1.45 -22.11
CA GLY A 153 25.53 0.73 -21.01
C GLY A 153 24.83 -0.60 -20.69
N GLU A 154 24.99 -1.06 -19.45
CA GLU A 154 24.42 -2.33 -19.00
C GLU A 154 22.89 -2.29 -18.99
N LYS A 155 22.24 -3.36 -19.47
CA LYS A 155 20.78 -3.49 -19.48
C LYS A 155 20.28 -3.53 -18.03
N SER A 156 19.49 -2.53 -17.65
CA SER A 156 18.81 -2.50 -16.35
C SER A 156 17.31 -2.76 -16.52
N PRO A 157 16.69 -3.63 -15.70
CA PRO A 157 15.28 -3.98 -15.85
C PRO A 157 14.37 -2.80 -15.50
N ILE A 158 13.32 -2.61 -16.28
CA ILE A 158 12.29 -1.58 -16.09
C ILE A 158 10.97 -2.26 -15.78
N PHE A 159 10.29 -1.79 -14.74
CA PHE A 159 9.03 -2.39 -14.29
C PHE A 159 7.88 -1.40 -14.46
N VAL A 160 6.80 -1.84 -15.08
CA VAL A 160 5.57 -1.08 -15.25
C VAL A 160 4.52 -1.69 -14.32
N VAL A 161 4.06 -0.93 -13.33
CA VAL A 161 3.16 -1.44 -12.28
C VAL A 161 2.01 -0.46 -11.96
N ASP A 162 0.95 -0.96 -11.33
CA ASP A 162 -0.09 -0.12 -10.73
C ASP A 162 0.53 0.90 -9.76
N HIS A 163 0.09 2.16 -9.86
CA HIS A 163 0.45 3.18 -8.88
C HIS A 163 -0.40 3.00 -7.61
N LEU A 164 0.19 2.37 -6.59
CA LEU A 164 -0.47 2.09 -5.32
C LEU A 164 -0.46 3.31 -4.38
N SER A 165 -1.50 3.43 -3.55
CA SER A 165 -1.45 4.28 -2.35
C SER A 165 -0.33 3.82 -1.41
N PRO A 166 0.19 4.69 -0.51
CA PRO A 166 1.20 4.30 0.46
C PRO A 166 0.78 3.07 1.29
N THR A 167 -0.47 3.04 1.74
CA THR A 167 -1.06 1.94 2.49
C THR A 167 -1.08 0.65 1.68
N ASN A 168 -1.55 0.67 0.43
CA ASN A 168 -1.58 -0.52 -0.42
C ASN A 168 -0.16 -0.98 -0.82
N LYS A 169 0.78 -0.05 -0.96
CA LYS A 169 2.20 -0.38 -1.23
C LYS A 169 2.84 -1.11 -0.05
N ALA A 170 2.56 -0.65 1.17
CA ALA A 170 2.96 -1.33 2.40
C ALA A 170 2.28 -2.71 2.53
N LEU A 171 0.98 -2.80 2.25
CA LEU A 171 0.23 -4.06 2.27
C LEU A 171 0.77 -5.06 1.24
N HIS A 172 1.11 -4.61 0.03
CA HIS A 172 1.72 -5.46 -0.99
C HIS A 172 3.10 -5.96 -0.55
N ALA A 173 3.90 -5.13 0.12
CA ALA A 173 5.17 -5.56 0.69
C ALA A 173 4.97 -6.63 1.78
N ALA A 174 4.03 -6.42 2.70
CA ALA A 174 3.67 -7.39 3.72
C ALA A 174 3.17 -8.71 3.10
N ALA A 175 2.28 -8.63 2.12
CA ALA A 175 1.74 -9.80 1.40
C ALA A 175 2.84 -10.64 0.74
N ARG A 176 3.84 -10.01 0.09
CA ARG A 176 5.00 -10.74 -0.48
C ARG A 176 5.85 -11.42 0.59
N SER A 177 6.08 -10.76 1.74
CA SER A 177 6.81 -11.35 2.86
C SER A 177 6.06 -12.56 3.43
N THR A 178 4.76 -12.40 3.70
CA THR A 178 3.88 -13.48 4.18
C THR A 178 3.78 -14.63 3.18
N ALA A 179 3.74 -14.33 1.88
CA ALA A 179 3.71 -15.35 0.84
C ALA A 179 4.95 -16.24 0.89
N LYS A 180 6.13 -15.63 1.05
CA LYS A 180 7.39 -16.37 1.19
C LYS A 180 7.40 -17.24 2.45
N GLU A 181 6.91 -16.70 3.57
CA GLU A 181 6.87 -17.41 4.86
C GLU A 181 5.88 -18.59 4.84
N LYS A 182 4.69 -18.39 4.25
CA LYS A 182 3.58 -19.36 4.27
C LYS A 182 3.47 -20.18 2.97
N GLY A 183 4.48 -20.13 2.10
CA GLY A 183 4.54 -20.93 0.88
C GLY A 183 3.48 -20.61 -0.18
N TYR A 184 3.05 -19.34 -0.29
CA TYR A 184 2.21 -18.90 -1.41
C TYR A 184 3.06 -18.65 -2.64
N LYS A 185 2.72 -19.32 -3.75
CA LYS A 185 3.47 -19.23 -5.00
C LYS A 185 3.32 -17.87 -5.69
N HIS A 186 2.16 -17.23 -5.58
CA HIS A 186 1.84 -16.03 -6.35
C HIS A 186 1.36 -14.88 -5.48
N VAL A 187 1.86 -13.68 -5.77
CA VAL A 187 1.35 -12.39 -5.26
C VAL A 187 1.34 -11.42 -6.43
N TRP A 188 0.20 -10.79 -6.68
CA TRP A 188 0.09 -9.81 -7.76
C TRP A 188 -0.85 -8.67 -7.39
N VAL A 189 -0.77 -7.61 -8.17
CA VAL A 189 -1.63 -6.45 -8.06
C VAL A 189 -2.47 -6.34 -9.32
N ARG A 190 -3.75 -6.00 -9.18
CA ARG A 190 -4.63 -5.66 -10.29
C ARG A 190 -5.61 -4.59 -9.85
N ASN A 191 -5.67 -3.47 -10.58
CA ASN A 191 -6.56 -2.35 -10.26
C ASN A 191 -6.37 -1.83 -8.83
N GLY A 192 -5.11 -1.71 -8.41
CA GLY A 192 -4.76 -1.27 -7.05
C GLY A 192 -5.08 -2.26 -5.92
N ARG A 193 -5.58 -3.46 -6.22
CA ARG A 193 -5.90 -4.51 -5.24
C ARG A 193 -4.82 -5.59 -5.23
N ILE A 194 -4.52 -6.12 -4.05
CA ILE A 194 -3.48 -7.12 -3.84
C ILE A 194 -4.14 -8.50 -3.78
N PHE A 195 -3.62 -9.44 -4.53
CA PHE A 195 -4.08 -10.82 -4.57
C PHE A 195 -2.93 -11.78 -4.26
N MET A 196 -3.27 -12.91 -3.66
CA MET A 196 -2.34 -14.01 -3.43
C MET A 196 -2.95 -15.34 -3.85
N ARG A 197 -2.11 -16.32 -4.20
CA ARG A 197 -2.55 -17.68 -4.51
C ARG A 197 -1.50 -18.69 -4.06
N LYS A 198 -1.93 -19.79 -3.43
CA LYS A 198 -1.02 -20.77 -2.81
C LYS A 198 -0.31 -21.62 -3.86
N THR A 199 -1.06 -22.20 -4.79
CA THR A 199 -0.53 -23.03 -5.90
C THR A 199 -1.19 -22.63 -7.22
N ASP A 200 -0.75 -23.15 -8.38
CA ASP A 200 -1.32 -22.71 -9.67
C ASP A 200 -2.83 -23.03 -9.79
N GLY A 201 -3.27 -24.13 -9.18
CA GLY A 201 -4.66 -24.61 -9.22
C GLY A 201 -5.53 -24.18 -8.04
N SER A 202 -4.99 -23.48 -7.03
CA SER A 202 -5.82 -23.02 -5.91
C SER A 202 -6.56 -21.73 -6.25
N ASP A 203 -7.65 -21.48 -5.53
CA ASP A 203 -8.31 -20.17 -5.59
C ASP A 203 -7.37 -19.04 -5.13
N TYR A 204 -7.65 -17.85 -5.64
CA TYR A 204 -6.97 -16.65 -5.20
C TYR A 204 -7.67 -16.04 -3.99
N ILE A 205 -6.90 -15.36 -3.15
CA ILE A 205 -7.39 -14.55 -2.05
C ILE A 205 -7.14 -13.07 -2.34
N LEU A 206 -8.10 -12.22 -1.98
CA LEU A 206 -7.95 -10.77 -1.98
C LEU A 206 -7.43 -10.33 -0.60
N VAL A 207 -6.30 -9.65 -0.57
CA VAL A 207 -5.72 -9.13 0.67
C VAL A 207 -6.26 -7.72 0.90
N HIS A 208 -7.17 -7.60 1.87
CA HIS A 208 -7.82 -6.33 2.20
C HIS A 208 -7.03 -5.50 3.22
N ASP A 209 -6.37 -6.17 4.16
CA ASP A 209 -5.63 -5.56 5.26
C ASP A 209 -4.57 -6.52 5.82
N LEU A 210 -3.81 -6.05 6.81
CA LEU A 210 -2.79 -6.85 7.49
C LEU A 210 -3.39 -7.98 8.33
N GLU A 211 -4.60 -7.80 8.86
CA GLU A 211 -5.31 -8.80 9.67
C GLU A 211 -5.64 -10.05 8.82
N SER A 212 -6.06 -9.84 7.58
CA SER A 212 -6.28 -10.90 6.58
C SER A 212 -5.04 -11.76 6.36
N LEU A 213 -3.83 -11.16 6.39
CA LEU A 213 -2.56 -11.90 6.24
C LEU A 213 -2.23 -12.75 7.47
N ASN A 214 -2.53 -12.24 8.66
CA ASN A 214 -2.30 -12.95 9.93
C ASN A 214 -3.18 -14.20 10.02
N ASN A 215 -4.42 -14.11 9.56
CA ASN A 215 -5.40 -15.20 9.58
C ASN A 215 -5.14 -16.32 8.55
N LEU A 216 -4.16 -16.16 7.65
CA LEU A 216 -3.80 -17.22 6.70
C LEU A 216 -3.18 -18.41 7.43
N LYS A 217 -3.76 -19.59 7.23
CA LYS A 217 -3.21 -20.86 7.72
C LYS A 217 -1.86 -21.15 7.04
N LYS A 218 -0.96 -21.81 7.77
CA LYS A 218 0.31 -22.33 7.22
C LYS A 218 0.03 -23.35 6.11
#